data_AF-A0A2R2W648-F1
#
_entry.id   AF-A0A2R2W648-F1
#
_cell.length_a   1.000
_cell.length_b   1.000
_cell.length_c   1.000
_cell.angle_alpha   90.00
_cell.angle_beta   90.00
_cell.angle_gamma   90.00
#
_symmetry.space_group_name_H-M   'P 1'
#
loop_
_entity.id
_entity.type
_entity.pdbx_description
1 polymer ?
#
loop_
_entity_poly.entity_id
_entity_poly.type
_entity_poly.pdbx_seq_one_letter_code
_entity_poly.pdbx_strand_id
1 'polypeptide(L)'
;MSTPPTIDEIRARAEAAPRGPWHWAGNTKNHHTYLATWIPGWGRCSIMDFTRAGMHGAEPRFMQTDDVFMIRGRDLAIYEVAPTATTPDDPRVYRHDIIGYRHPTAEFIAHSREDIDTLLAEIDRLTTALAEAERAAMELVHESRASRRG
;
A
#
# COMPACT_ATOMS: atom_id res chain seq x y z
N MET A 1 14.15 -1.20 -21.42
CA MET A 1 13.51 -0.56 -20.24
C MET A 1 12.22 0.07 -20.72
N SER A 2 11.10 -0.17 -20.02
CA SER A 2 9.80 0.41 -20.40
C SER A 2 9.77 1.90 -20.04
N THR A 3 9.03 2.71 -20.80
CA THR A 3 8.74 4.11 -20.44
C THR A 3 7.98 4.15 -19.11
N PRO A 4 8.34 5.04 -18.16
CA PRO A 4 7.58 5.24 -16.93
C PRO A 4 6.12 5.65 -17.23
N PRO A 5 5.15 5.22 -16.41
CA PRO A 5 3.76 5.59 -16.62
C PRO A 5 3.52 7.09 -16.40
N THR A 6 2.52 7.64 -17.08
CA THR A 6 2.06 9.01 -16.81
C THR A 6 1.26 9.07 -15.50
N ILE A 7 1.08 10.28 -14.95
CA ILE A 7 0.26 10.47 -13.73
C ILE A 7 -1.19 10.03 -13.96
N ASP A 8 -1.75 10.28 -15.15
CA ASP A 8 -3.10 9.84 -15.50
C ASP A 8 -3.22 8.32 -15.55
N GLU A 9 -2.19 7.63 -16.06
CA GLU A 9 -2.15 6.17 -16.05
C GLU A 9 -2.05 5.61 -14.62
N ILE A 10 -1.30 6.27 -13.74
CA ILE A 10 -1.22 5.89 -12.31
C ILE A 10 -2.59 6.09 -11.66
N ARG A 11 -3.23 7.25 -11.88
CA ARG A 11 -4.56 7.57 -11.34
C ARG A 11 -5.62 6.58 -11.81
N ALA A 12 -5.60 6.23 -13.10
CA ALA A 12 -6.52 5.25 -13.67
C ALA A 12 -6.35 3.86 -13.04
N ARG A 13 -5.11 3.40 -12.82
CA ARG A 13 -4.84 2.12 -12.12
C ARG A 13 -5.30 2.16 -10.66
N ALA A 14 -5.10 3.29 -9.98
CA ALA A 14 -5.49 3.46 -8.58
C ALA A 14 -7.02 3.45 -8.38
N GLU A 15 -7.78 4.09 -9.28
CA GLU A 15 -9.25 4.09 -9.23
C GLU A 15 -9.85 2.72 -9.62
N ALA A 16 -9.20 1.99 -10.53
CA ALA A 16 -9.63 0.65 -10.93
C ALA A 16 -9.42 -0.40 -9.82
N ALA A 17 -8.46 -0.18 -8.92
CA ALA A 17 -8.20 -1.07 -7.80
C ALA A 17 -9.19 -0.85 -6.65
N PRO A 18 -9.48 -1.87 -5.81
CA PRO A 18 -10.30 -1.70 -4.62
C PRO A 18 -9.80 -0.56 -3.72
N ARG A 19 -10.72 0.25 -3.20
CA ARG A 19 -10.38 1.36 -2.29
C ARG A 19 -9.70 0.87 -1.01
N GLY A 20 -8.82 1.71 -0.47
CA GLY A 20 -8.14 1.47 0.80
C GLY A 20 -9.02 1.79 2.03
N PRO A 21 -8.50 1.57 3.25
CA PRO A 21 -7.17 1.03 3.53
C PRO A 21 -7.09 -0.48 3.26
N TRP A 22 -5.94 -0.92 2.75
CA TRP A 22 -5.66 -2.36 2.60
C TRP A 22 -5.01 -2.89 3.87
N HIS A 23 -5.26 -4.15 4.20
CA HIS A 23 -4.66 -4.81 5.35
C HIS A 23 -4.56 -6.32 5.15
N TRP A 24 -3.60 -6.95 5.80
CA TRP A 24 -3.51 -8.41 5.84
C TRP A 24 -4.46 -8.96 6.89
N ALA A 25 -5.13 -10.06 6.55
CA ALA A 25 -6.10 -10.71 7.42
C ALA A 25 -6.09 -12.24 7.20
N GLY A 26 -6.86 -12.93 8.03
CA GLY A 26 -7.08 -14.36 7.93
C GLY A 26 -6.42 -15.13 9.07
N ASN A 27 -6.24 -16.44 8.89
CA ASN A 27 -5.88 -17.34 9.97
C ASN A 27 -4.76 -18.29 9.55
N THR A 28 -3.65 -18.30 10.30
CA THR A 28 -2.47 -19.11 9.94
C THR A 28 -2.69 -20.60 10.18
N LYS A 29 -3.55 -20.99 11.12
CA LYS A 29 -3.82 -22.41 11.45
C LYS A 29 -4.54 -23.12 10.30
N ASN A 30 -5.41 -22.41 9.60
CA ASN A 30 -6.16 -22.94 8.46
C ASN A 30 -5.52 -22.60 7.11
N HIS A 31 -4.32 -22.01 7.10
CA HIS A 31 -3.63 -21.53 5.90
C HIS A 31 -4.51 -20.65 5.01
N HIS A 32 -5.34 -19.80 5.62
CA HIS A 32 -6.26 -18.94 4.91
C HIS A 32 -5.96 -17.49 5.28
N THR A 33 -4.92 -16.96 4.68
CA THR A 33 -4.49 -15.56 4.84
C THR A 33 -4.65 -14.82 3.52
N TYR A 34 -5.03 -13.55 3.55
CA TYR A 34 -5.37 -12.78 2.36
C TYR A 34 -5.15 -11.29 2.61
N LEU A 35 -5.07 -10.51 1.53
CA LEU A 35 -5.13 -9.05 1.58
C LEU A 35 -6.60 -8.63 1.50
N ALA A 36 -7.01 -7.66 2.31
CA ALA A 36 -8.39 -7.24 2.46
C ALA A 36 -8.55 -5.73 2.53
N THR A 37 -9.77 -5.25 2.31
CA THR A 37 -10.21 -3.88 2.58
C THR A 37 -11.56 -3.91 3.31
N TRP A 38 -11.99 -2.75 3.79
CA TRP A 38 -13.31 -2.54 4.37
C TRP A 38 -14.22 -1.81 3.39
N ILE A 39 -15.31 -2.46 2.99
CA ILE A 39 -16.31 -1.87 2.11
C ILE A 39 -17.56 -1.51 2.94
N PRO A 40 -17.99 -0.23 2.96
CA PRO A 40 -19.20 0.19 3.68
C PRO A 40 -20.42 -0.65 3.28
N GLY A 41 -21.13 -1.20 4.27
CA GLY A 41 -22.30 -2.06 4.06
C GLY A 41 -22.00 -3.53 3.77
N TRP A 42 -20.74 -3.88 3.42
CA TRP A 42 -20.33 -5.27 3.12
C TRP A 42 -19.35 -5.83 4.15
N GLY A 43 -18.71 -4.97 4.95
CA GLY A 43 -17.71 -5.38 5.93
C GLY A 43 -16.35 -5.65 5.26
N ARG A 44 -15.63 -6.65 5.78
CA ARG A 44 -14.30 -7.01 5.28
C ARG A 44 -14.42 -7.79 3.97
N CYS A 45 -13.77 -7.31 2.92
CA CYS A 45 -13.76 -7.94 1.61
C CYS A 45 -12.32 -8.27 1.19
N SER A 46 -12.12 -9.47 0.65
CA SER A 46 -10.82 -9.91 0.13
C SER A 46 -10.48 -9.17 -1.17
N ILE A 47 -9.26 -8.64 -1.26
CA ILE A 47 -8.67 -8.06 -2.47
C ILE A 47 -7.87 -9.13 -3.21
N MET A 48 -7.12 -9.94 -2.46
CA MET A 48 -6.27 -10.98 -2.99
C MET A 48 -6.22 -12.12 -1.99
N ASP A 49 -6.67 -13.30 -2.39
CA ASP A 49 -6.49 -14.54 -1.65
C ASP A 49 -5.53 -15.47 -2.40
N PHE A 50 -5.14 -16.57 -1.76
CA PHE A 50 -4.25 -17.55 -2.35
C PHE A 50 -4.97 -18.88 -2.49
N THR A 51 -5.15 -19.33 -3.73
CA THR A 51 -5.59 -20.70 -3.99
C THR A 51 -4.42 -21.67 -3.88
N ARG A 52 -4.71 -22.87 -3.37
CA ARG A 52 -3.76 -23.97 -3.25
C ARG A 52 -3.22 -24.39 -4.62
N ALA A 53 -1.90 -24.50 -4.75
CA ALA A 53 -1.24 -25.15 -5.88
C ALA A 53 -0.60 -26.48 -5.43
N GLY A 54 -1.27 -27.61 -5.67
CA GLY A 54 -0.78 -28.95 -5.31
C GLY A 54 -1.07 -29.36 -3.86
N MET A 55 -0.19 -30.15 -3.24
CA MET A 55 -0.45 -30.78 -1.93
C MET A 55 -0.10 -29.89 -0.71
N HIS A 56 0.52 -28.73 -0.90
CA HIS A 56 1.14 -27.95 0.16
C HIS A 56 0.46 -26.59 0.41
N GLY A 57 -0.87 -26.59 0.64
CA GLY A 57 -1.59 -25.36 1.02
C GLY A 57 -1.38 -24.18 0.06
N ALA A 58 -1.76 -22.98 0.49
CA ALA A 58 -1.27 -21.73 -0.07
C ALA A 58 -1.15 -20.69 1.03
N GLU A 59 -0.03 -19.99 1.05
CA GLU A 59 0.23 -18.87 1.95
C GLU A 59 1.21 -17.91 1.26
N PRO A 60 1.17 -16.60 1.58
CA PRO A 60 2.15 -15.68 1.05
C PRO A 60 3.54 -16.07 1.52
N ARG A 61 4.53 -15.88 0.65
CA ARG A 61 5.94 -15.92 1.01
C ARG A 61 6.56 -14.60 0.62
N PHE A 62 7.48 -14.13 1.44
CA PHE A 62 8.16 -12.86 1.23
C PHE A 62 9.65 -13.11 1.01
N MET A 63 10.26 -12.32 0.13
CA MET A 63 11.69 -12.39 -0.13
C MET A 63 12.43 -11.65 0.97
N GLN A 64 13.35 -12.34 1.65
CA GLN A 64 14.30 -11.70 2.53
C GLN A 64 15.33 -10.93 1.70
N THR A 65 15.51 -9.66 2.01
CA THR A 65 16.36 -8.76 1.22
C THR A 65 17.84 -9.12 1.30
N ASP A 66 18.28 -9.70 2.43
CA ASP A 66 19.69 -9.96 2.71
C ASP A 66 20.21 -11.24 2.01
N ASP A 67 19.35 -12.21 1.75
CA ASP A 67 19.76 -13.54 1.28
C ASP A 67 18.91 -14.09 0.12
N VAL A 68 17.99 -13.28 -0.41
CA VAL A 68 17.05 -13.61 -1.51
C VAL A 68 16.24 -14.90 -1.33
N PHE A 69 16.22 -15.46 -0.11
CA PHE A 69 15.39 -16.62 0.20
C PHE A 69 13.95 -16.20 0.51
N MET A 70 13.03 -17.15 0.29
CA MET A 70 11.62 -16.96 0.55
C MET A 70 11.26 -17.44 1.96
N ILE A 71 10.82 -16.54 2.83
CA ILE A 71 10.28 -16.86 4.15
C ILE A 71 8.75 -16.99 4.10
N ARG A 72 8.19 -17.93 4.85
CA ARG A 72 6.74 -18.16 4.90
C ARG A 72 6.06 -17.07 5.70
N GLY A 73 4.91 -16.58 5.23
CA GLY A 73 4.13 -15.55 5.94
C GLY A 73 3.75 -15.97 7.35
N ARG A 74 3.40 -17.24 7.58
CA ARG A 74 3.05 -17.74 8.92
C ARG A 74 4.17 -17.58 9.96
N ASP A 75 5.44 -17.62 9.53
CA ASP A 75 6.61 -17.48 10.40
C ASP A 75 6.89 -15.99 10.71
N LEU A 76 6.16 -15.10 10.05
CA LEU A 76 6.23 -13.64 10.20
C LEU A 76 4.93 -13.05 10.76
N ALA A 77 3.94 -13.88 11.11
CA ALA A 77 2.60 -13.43 11.45
C ALA A 77 2.56 -12.50 12.67
N ILE A 78 1.75 -11.45 12.59
CA ILE A 78 1.34 -10.63 13.73
C ILE A 78 -0.07 -11.08 14.12
N TYR A 79 -0.17 -11.80 15.24
CA TYR A 79 -1.45 -12.31 15.74
C TYR A 79 -2.27 -11.21 16.40
N GLU A 80 -3.58 -11.16 16.10
CA GLU A 80 -4.52 -10.19 16.63
C GLU A 80 -4.54 -10.18 18.17
N VAL A 81 -4.50 -11.37 18.79
CA VAL A 81 -4.62 -11.55 20.25
C VAL A 81 -3.30 -11.40 20.99
N ALA A 82 -2.17 -11.48 20.29
CA ALA A 82 -0.83 -11.31 20.88
C ALA A 82 0.14 -10.69 19.86
N PRO A 83 0.02 -9.38 19.57
CA PRO A 83 0.80 -8.73 18.50
C PRO A 83 2.31 -8.70 18.73
N THR A 84 2.79 -9.03 19.92
CA THR A 84 4.22 -9.14 20.26
C THR A 84 4.76 -10.57 20.21
N ALA A 85 3.90 -11.58 20.04
CA ALA A 85 4.36 -12.96 19.91
C ALA A 85 5.16 -13.12 18.60
N THR A 86 6.17 -13.98 18.65
CA THR A 86 7.04 -14.30 17.50
C THR A 86 6.93 -15.76 17.08
N THR A 87 6.06 -16.54 17.74
CA THR A 87 5.77 -17.94 17.43
C THR A 87 4.29 -18.23 17.70
N PRO A 88 3.64 -19.11 16.91
CA PRO A 88 2.29 -19.60 17.20
C PRO A 88 2.18 -20.36 18.53
N ASP A 89 3.29 -20.89 19.05
CA ASP A 89 3.30 -21.69 20.29
C ASP A 89 3.29 -20.83 21.57
N ASP A 90 3.32 -19.50 21.45
CA ASP A 90 3.19 -18.59 22.59
C ASP A 90 1.81 -18.80 23.25
N PRO A 91 1.71 -19.04 24.56
CA PRO A 91 0.46 -19.36 25.24
C PRO A 91 -0.60 -18.23 25.15
N ARG A 92 -0.18 -17.01 24.82
CA ARG A 92 -1.09 -15.89 24.56
C ARG A 92 -1.80 -16.00 23.20
N VAL A 93 -1.27 -16.79 22.26
CA VAL A 93 -1.83 -17.03 20.92
C VAL A 93 -2.87 -18.14 20.97
N TYR A 94 -3.98 -17.90 21.67
CA TYR A 94 -5.11 -18.85 21.67
C TYR A 94 -5.94 -18.80 20.38
N ARG A 95 -5.80 -17.72 19.60
CA ARG A 95 -6.45 -17.50 18.30
C ARG A 95 -5.40 -17.11 17.27
N HIS A 96 -5.47 -17.73 16.09
CA HIS A 96 -4.44 -17.64 15.04
C HIS A 96 -4.81 -16.65 13.93
N ASP A 97 -5.76 -15.78 14.21
CA ASP A 97 -6.13 -14.68 13.32
C ASP A 97 -5.01 -13.63 13.31
N ILE A 98 -4.69 -13.14 12.12
CA ILE A 98 -3.61 -12.19 11.91
C ILE A 98 -4.16 -10.81 11.60
N ILE A 99 -3.34 -9.80 11.92
CA ILE A 99 -3.54 -8.40 11.56
C ILE A 99 -2.41 -7.86 10.67
N GLY A 100 -1.42 -8.69 10.33
CA GLY A 100 -0.22 -8.24 9.63
C GLY A 100 0.88 -9.30 9.56
N TYR A 101 1.97 -8.90 8.93
CA TYR A 101 3.23 -9.65 8.90
C TYR A 101 4.39 -8.72 9.26
N ARG A 102 5.37 -9.24 10.00
CA ARG A 102 6.63 -8.54 10.33
C ARG A 102 7.58 -8.56 9.13
N HIS A 103 7.16 -7.98 8.01
CA HIS A 103 7.97 -7.96 6.80
C HIS A 103 7.77 -6.65 6.04
N PRO A 104 8.84 -5.96 5.61
CA PRO A 104 8.74 -4.66 4.96
C PRO A 104 7.92 -4.70 3.68
N THR A 105 8.04 -5.75 2.86
CA THR A 105 7.19 -5.91 1.65
C THR A 105 5.71 -6.06 2.00
N ALA A 106 5.37 -6.74 3.10
CA ALA A 106 3.99 -6.90 3.50
C ALA A 106 3.40 -5.57 3.97
N GLU A 107 4.16 -4.80 4.74
CA GLU A 107 3.83 -3.44 5.17
C GLU A 107 3.66 -2.51 3.97
N PHE A 108 4.62 -2.50 3.04
CA PHE A 108 4.54 -1.70 1.80
C PHE A 108 3.28 -2.02 1.00
N ILE A 109 2.95 -3.30 0.80
CA ILE A 109 1.73 -3.70 0.08
C ILE A 109 0.48 -3.19 0.81
N ALA A 110 0.43 -3.30 2.14
CA ALA A 110 -0.72 -2.88 2.93
C ALA A 110 -0.94 -1.36 2.84
N HIS A 111 0.12 -0.55 2.84
CA HIS A 111 0.04 0.91 2.73
C HIS A 111 -0.03 1.42 1.28
N SER A 112 0.35 0.61 0.29
CA SER A 112 0.49 1.05 -1.10
C SER A 112 -0.72 1.81 -1.66
N ARG A 113 -1.94 1.43 -1.30
CA ARG A 113 -3.15 2.11 -1.77
C ARG A 113 -3.28 3.52 -1.20
N GLU A 114 -3.02 3.70 0.10
CA GLU A 114 -3.09 5.00 0.78
C GLU A 114 -1.93 5.91 0.39
N ASP A 115 -0.74 5.33 0.19
CA ASP A 115 0.44 6.06 -0.26
C ASP A 115 0.22 6.66 -1.66
N ILE A 116 -0.40 5.90 -2.59
CA ILE A 116 -0.73 6.41 -3.93
C ILE A 116 -1.70 7.61 -3.84
N ASP A 117 -2.73 7.53 -2.99
CA ASP A 117 -3.69 8.64 -2.83
C ASP A 117 -2.98 9.89 -2.28
N THR A 118 -2.10 9.71 -1.29
CA THR A 118 -1.29 10.79 -0.71
C THR A 118 -0.37 11.43 -1.75
N LEU A 119 0.33 10.62 -2.55
CA LEU A 119 1.24 11.10 -3.58
C LEU A 119 0.50 11.85 -4.69
N LEU A 120 -0.65 11.34 -5.14
CA LEU A 120 -1.45 12.01 -6.17
C LEU A 120 -1.99 13.36 -5.67
N ALA A 121 -2.45 13.43 -4.42
CA ALA A 121 -2.88 14.69 -3.82
C ALA A 121 -1.74 15.72 -3.71
N GLU A 122 -0.53 15.27 -3.39
CA GLU A 122 0.64 16.15 -3.31
C GLU A 122 1.07 16.65 -4.69
N ILE A 123 0.98 15.81 -5.72
CA ILE A 123 1.23 16.23 -7.12
C ILE A 123 0.22 17.30 -7.54
N ASP A 124 -1.05 17.12 -7.22
CA ASP A 124 -2.10 18.10 -7.53
C ASP A 124 -1.79 19.44 -6.84
N ARG A 125 -1.43 19.41 -5.55
CA ARG A 125 -1.03 20.60 -4.76
C ARG A 125 0.17 21.31 -5.37
N LEU A 126 1.23 20.58 -5.71
CA LEU A 126 2.46 21.14 -6.29
C LEU A 126 2.21 21.73 -7.67
N THR A 127 1.37 21.08 -8.49
CA THR A 127 0.99 21.57 -9.82
C THR A 127 0.24 22.89 -9.73
N THR A 128 -0.70 23.01 -8.79
CA THR A 128 -1.39 24.29 -8.53
C THR A 128 -0.43 25.39 -8.09
N ALA A 129 0.44 25.10 -7.11
CA ALA A 129 1.40 26.08 -6.60
C ALA A 129 2.38 26.57 -7.68
N LEU A 130 2.81 25.67 -8.57
CA LEU A 130 3.68 26.04 -9.69
C LEU A 130 2.97 26.98 -10.67
N ALA A 131 1.73 26.67 -11.06
CA ALA A 131 0.96 27.52 -11.97
C ALA A 131 0.69 28.92 -11.38
N GLU A 132 0.49 29.01 -10.06
CA GLU A 132 0.35 30.30 -9.37
C GLU A 132 1.65 31.10 -9.37
N ALA A 133 2.78 30.45 -9.08
CA ALA A 133 4.09 31.10 -9.09
C ALA A 133 4.46 31.60 -10.51
N GLU A 134 4.16 30.82 -11.54
CA GLU A 134 4.39 31.22 -12.94
C GLU A 134 3.56 32.44 -13.34
N ARG A 135 2.27 32.49 -12.92
CA ARG A 135 1.42 33.66 -13.15
C ARG A 135 1.96 34.91 -12.45
N ALA A 136 2.31 34.79 -11.17
CA ALA A 136 2.85 35.90 -10.40
C ALA A 136 4.18 36.42 -10.98
N ALA A 137 5.08 35.52 -11.41
CA ALA A 137 6.33 35.89 -12.06
C ALA A 137 6.09 36.63 -13.39
N MET A 138 5.12 36.19 -14.18
CA MET A 138 4.77 36.83 -15.45
C MET A 138 4.19 38.24 -15.25
N GLU A 139 3.36 38.45 -14.23
CA GLU A 139 2.84 39.76 -13.84
C GLU A 139 3.98 40.71 -13.44
N LEU A 140 4.90 40.27 -12.57
CA LEU A 140 6.06 41.07 -12.16
C LEU A 140 6.96 41.47 -13.34
N VAL A 141 7.18 40.56 -14.30
CA VAL A 141 7.94 40.85 -15.52
C VAL A 141 7.20 41.88 -16.39
N HIS A 142 5.87 41.79 -16.49
CA HIS A 142 5.06 42.74 -17.23
C HIS A 142 5.15 44.14 -16.63
N GLU A 143 4.95 44.27 -15.31
CA GLU A 143 5.06 45.53 -14.58
C GLU A 143 6.45 46.15 -14.69
N SER A 144 7.50 45.33 -14.53
CA SER A 144 8.89 45.77 -14.67
C SER A 144 9.21 46.30 -16.07
N ARG A 145 8.56 45.77 -17.11
CA ARG A 145 8.71 46.24 -18.50
C ARG A 145 7.93 47.52 -18.76
N ALA A 146 6.73 47.66 -18.18
CA ALA A 146 5.92 48.87 -18.29
C ALA A 146 6.63 50.06 -17.61
N SER A 147 7.18 49.86 -16.41
CA SER A 147 7.90 50.91 -15.67
C SER A 147 9.20 51.38 -16.33
N ARG A 148 9.82 50.60 -17.22
CA ARG A 148 11.05 51.00 -17.94
C ARG A 148 10.79 51.78 -19.24
N ARG A 149 9.54 51.89 -19.68
CA ARG A 149 9.16 52.58 -20.93
C ARG A 149 8.53 53.97 -20.70
N GLY A 150 8.20 54.32 -19.46
CA GLY A 150 7.80 55.66 -19.04
C GLY A 150 8.98 56.41 -18.46
#